data_AF-A0A2D3VLD6-F1
#
_entry.id   AF-A0A2D3VLD6-F1
#
_cell.length_a   1.000
_cell.length_b   1.000
_cell.length_c   1.000
_cell.angle_alpha   90.00
_cell.angle_beta   90.00
_cell.angle_gamma   90.00
#
_symmetry.space_group_name_H-M   'P 1'
#
loop_
_entity.id
_entity.type
_entity.pdbx_description
1 polymer ?
#
loop_
_entity_poly.entity_id
_entity_poly.type
_entity_poly.pdbx_seq_one_letter_code
_entity_poly.pdbx_strand_id
1 'polypeptide(L)'
;MQHDIYSLGVCLLEIGLWSSFVKYGDGDVVLGPGDVLGLTSSDLCQATPISMKHHLVELAKSRLPAALGNVYTEVVLSCLTCLDADSEDFEEIGDDEDVDGVFVGVKFIERVLFKLNEINV
;
A
#
# COMPACT_ATOMS: atom_id res chain seq x y z
N MET A 1 -9.01 9.81 -6.16
CA MET A 1 -8.06 9.87 -5.03
C MET A 1 -7.69 8.50 -4.45
N GLN A 2 -8.56 7.47 -4.51
CA GLN A 2 -8.24 6.16 -3.93
C GLN A 2 -7.00 5.49 -4.54
N HIS A 3 -6.73 5.67 -5.83
CA HIS A 3 -5.48 5.19 -6.45
C HIS A 3 -4.21 5.86 -5.87
N ASP A 4 -4.30 7.10 -5.42
CA ASP A 4 -3.20 7.80 -4.75
C ASP A 4 -2.98 7.23 -3.34
N ILE A 5 -4.07 6.91 -2.63
CA ILE A 5 -4.04 6.23 -1.31
C ILE A 5 -3.43 4.84 -1.44
N TYR A 6 -3.83 4.08 -2.46
CA TYR A 6 -3.23 2.78 -2.77
C TYR A 6 -1.72 2.90 -2.98
N SER A 7 -1.30 3.85 -3.83
CA SER A 7 0.12 4.11 -4.12
C SER A 7 0.90 4.54 -2.87
N LEU A 8 0.27 5.31 -1.98
CA LEU A 8 0.84 5.62 -0.67
C LEU A 8 1.01 4.36 0.19
N GLY A 9 0.04 3.44 0.18
CA GLY A 9 0.16 2.15 0.87
C GLY A 9 1.38 1.35 0.41
N VAL A 10 1.67 1.35 -0.89
CA VAL A 10 2.89 0.74 -1.46
C VAL A 10 4.15 1.42 -0.91
N CYS A 11 4.21 2.76 -0.95
CA CYS A 11 5.35 3.52 -0.42
C CYS A 11 5.56 3.31 1.08
N LEU A 12 4.48 3.28 1.88
CA LEU A 12 4.56 3.01 3.32
C LEU A 12 5.06 1.58 3.58
N LEU A 13 4.64 0.61 2.77
CA LEU A 13 5.17 -0.76 2.86
C LEU A 13 6.68 -0.78 2.56
N GLU A 14 7.15 -0.10 1.51
CA GLU A 14 8.59 0.02 1.21
C GLU A 14 9.38 0.63 2.38
N ILE A 15 8.86 1.72 2.97
CA ILE A 15 9.45 2.37 4.14
C ILE A 15 9.49 1.40 5.33
N GLY A 16 8.40 0.68 5.58
CA GLY A 16 8.29 -0.21 6.72
C GLY A 16 9.13 -1.48 6.63
N LEU A 17 9.48 -1.90 5.42
CA LEU A 17 10.42 -2.98 5.17
C LEU A 17 11.87 -2.49 5.03
N TRP A 18 12.07 -1.17 5.02
CA TRP A 18 13.36 -0.53 4.77
C TRP A 18 14.04 -1.06 3.50
N SER A 19 13.27 -1.33 2.46
CA SER A 19 13.75 -1.92 1.22
C SER A 19 12.90 -1.45 0.04
N SER A 20 13.58 -1.03 -1.05
CA SER A 20 12.88 -0.64 -2.27
C SER A 20 12.30 -1.84 -3.01
N PHE A 21 11.14 -1.62 -3.62
CA PHE A 21 10.45 -2.54 -4.54
C PHE A 21 10.94 -2.44 -5.98
N VAL A 22 11.83 -1.50 -6.26
CA VAL A 22 12.46 -1.33 -7.57
C VAL A 22 13.97 -1.48 -7.41
N LYS A 23 14.57 -2.28 -8.29
CA LYS A 23 16.02 -2.44 -8.36
C LYS A 23 16.57 -1.46 -9.39
N TYR A 24 17.47 -0.59 -8.96
CA TYR A 24 18.14 0.38 -9.81
C TYR A 24 19.58 -0.07 -10.11
N GLY A 25 20.03 0.21 -11.33
CA GLY A 25 21.40 0.06 -11.78
C GLY A 25 22.10 1.43 -11.84
N ASP A 26 23.28 1.45 -12.47
CA ASP A 26 24.03 2.69 -12.66
C ASP A 26 23.21 3.70 -13.48
N GLY A 27 23.18 4.96 -13.01
CA GLY A 27 22.46 6.05 -13.67
C GLY A 27 20.93 5.96 -13.57
N ASP A 28 20.40 5.42 -12.46
CA ASP A 28 18.96 5.29 -12.17
C ASP A 28 18.17 4.42 -13.17
N VAL A 29 18.86 3.54 -13.89
CA VAL A 29 18.22 2.61 -14.82
C VAL A 29 17.48 1.53 -14.02
N VAL A 30 16.18 1.37 -14.28
CA VAL A 30 15.36 0.31 -13.66
C VAL A 30 15.80 -1.05 -14.21
N LEU A 31 16.33 -1.92 -13.34
CA LEU A 31 16.77 -3.28 -13.67
C LEU A 31 15.69 -4.33 -13.47
N GLY A 32 14.70 -4.06 -12.61
CA GLY A 32 13.62 -4.99 -12.32
C GLY A 32 13.00 -4.78 -10.93
N PRO A 33 12.23 -5.77 -10.44
CA PRO A 33 11.70 -5.74 -9.09
C PRO A 33 12.81 -5.81 -8.03
N GLY A 34 12.58 -5.15 -6.90
CA GLY A 34 13.45 -5.21 -5.72
C GLY A 34 13.40 -6.58 -5.07
N ASP A 35 14.53 -6.99 -4.49
CA ASP A 35 14.72 -8.36 -3.97
C ASP A 35 13.71 -8.71 -2.85
N VAL A 36 13.22 -7.72 -2.10
CA VAL A 36 12.21 -7.89 -1.04
C VAL A 36 10.86 -8.39 -1.55
N LEU A 37 10.51 -8.10 -2.81
CA LEU A 37 9.29 -8.61 -3.42
C LEU A 37 9.36 -10.13 -3.65
N GLY A 38 10.55 -10.70 -3.76
CA GLY A 38 10.71 -12.13 -4.07
C GLY A 38 10.18 -12.52 -5.44
N LEU A 39 10.05 -11.55 -6.36
CA LEU A 39 9.54 -11.74 -7.73
C LEU A 39 10.66 -11.56 -8.75
N THR A 40 10.57 -12.27 -9.87
CA THR A 40 11.41 -12.02 -11.05
C THR A 40 10.73 -11.04 -12.02
N SER A 41 11.49 -10.50 -12.97
CA SER A 41 10.93 -9.65 -14.03
C SER A 41 9.85 -10.38 -14.85
N SER A 42 9.99 -11.69 -15.04
CA SER A 42 8.99 -12.51 -15.75
C SER A 42 7.69 -12.65 -14.94
N ASP A 43 7.80 -12.83 -13.62
CA ASP A 43 6.62 -12.88 -12.74
C ASP A 43 5.87 -11.55 -12.77
N LEU A 44 6.60 -10.43 -12.73
CA LEU A 44 6.02 -9.09 -12.79
C LEU A 44 5.29 -8.83 -14.12
N CYS A 45 5.84 -9.32 -15.25
CA CYS A 45 5.18 -9.23 -16.56
C CYS A 45 3.88 -10.05 -16.63
N GLN A 46 3.73 -11.10 -15.82
CA GLN A 46 2.55 -11.95 -15.78
C GLN A 46 1.57 -11.54 -14.66
N ALA A 47 2.00 -10.66 -13.76
CA ALA A 47 1.19 -10.22 -12.64
C ALA A 47 -0.01 -9.40 -13.13
N THR A 48 -1.19 -9.78 -12.64
CA THR A 48 -2.39 -8.95 -12.73
C THR A 48 -2.42 -7.95 -11.56
N PRO A 49 -3.13 -6.82 -11.69
CA PRO A 49 -3.31 -5.87 -10.59
C PRO A 49 -3.84 -6.54 -9.30
N ILE A 50 -4.78 -7.47 -9.45
CA ILE A 50 -5.37 -8.23 -8.33
C ILE A 50 -4.31 -9.12 -7.66
N SER A 51 -3.54 -9.87 -8.44
CA SER A 51 -2.48 -10.74 -7.88
C SER A 51 -1.37 -9.93 -7.22
N MET A 52 -1.03 -8.76 -7.77
CA MET A 52 -0.03 -7.88 -7.17
C MET A 52 -0.53 -7.28 -5.85
N LYS A 53 -1.78 -6.82 -5.80
CA LYS A 53 -2.41 -6.37 -4.56
C LYS A 53 -2.35 -7.46 -3.49
N HIS A 54 -2.75 -8.68 -3.82
CA HIS A 54 -2.71 -9.80 -2.88
C HIS A 54 -1.30 -10.05 -2.33
N HIS A 55 -0.30 -10.07 -3.22
CA HIS A 55 1.10 -10.25 -2.85
C HIS A 55 1.58 -9.16 -1.88
N LEU A 56 1.29 -7.89 -2.15
CA LEU A 56 1.67 -6.77 -1.28
C LEU A 56 0.96 -6.83 0.08
N VAL A 57 -0.32 -7.22 0.12
CA VAL A 57 -1.09 -7.42 1.35
C VAL A 57 -0.51 -8.56 2.19
N GLU A 58 -0.14 -9.69 1.58
CA GLU A 58 0.51 -10.80 2.28
C GLU A 58 1.90 -10.41 2.81
N LEU A 59 2.67 -9.64 2.03
CA LEU A 59 3.96 -9.13 2.46
C LEU A 59 3.83 -8.19 3.67
N ALA A 60 2.84 -7.28 3.64
CA ALA A 60 2.53 -6.40 4.76
C ALA A 60 2.17 -7.20 6.02
N LYS A 61 1.21 -8.13 5.93
CA LYS A 61 0.75 -8.96 7.06
C LYS A 61 1.87 -9.81 7.68
N SER A 62 2.78 -10.32 6.84
CA SER A 62 3.83 -11.24 7.30
C SER A 62 5.06 -10.54 7.88
N ARG A 63 5.36 -9.31 7.45
CA ARG A 63 6.64 -8.65 7.78
C ARG A 63 6.50 -7.40 8.66
N LEU A 64 5.48 -6.56 8.42
CA LEU A 64 5.36 -5.28 9.11
C LEU A 64 5.11 -5.38 10.62
N PRO A 65 4.31 -6.34 11.15
CA PRO A 65 4.06 -6.42 12.58
C PRO A 65 5.33 -6.56 13.41
N ALA A 66 6.30 -7.33 12.91
CA ALA A 66 7.59 -7.53 13.56
C ALA A 66 8.57 -6.36 13.36
N ALA A 67 8.40 -5.57 12.28
CA ALA A 67 9.31 -4.48 11.92
C ALA A 67 8.90 -3.14 12.55
N LEU A 68 7.63 -2.77 12.47
CA LEU A 68 7.10 -1.47 12.92
C LEU A 68 5.85 -1.58 13.81
N GLY A 69 5.36 -2.79 14.07
CA GLY A 69 4.20 -3.02 14.93
C GLY A 69 2.84 -3.01 14.22
N ASN A 70 1.80 -3.30 14.99
CA ASN A 70 0.46 -3.54 14.46
C ASN A 70 -0.21 -2.27 13.91
N VAL A 71 -0.07 -1.13 14.59
CA VAL A 71 -0.71 0.13 14.17
C VAL A 71 -0.24 0.55 12.78
N TYR A 72 1.08 0.50 12.52
CA TYR A 72 1.61 0.80 11.19
C TYR A 72 1.12 -0.21 10.15
N THR A 73 1.08 -1.49 10.51
CA THR A 73 0.59 -2.56 9.63
C THR A 73 -0.88 -2.33 9.24
N GLU A 74 -1.73 -1.98 10.20
CA GLU A 74 -3.15 -1.69 9.96
C GLU A 74 -3.32 -0.52 9.00
N VAL A 75 -2.54 0.56 9.16
CA VAL A 75 -2.56 1.70 8.23
C VAL A 75 -2.19 1.26 6.81
N VAL A 76 -1.09 0.51 6.66
CA VAL A 76 -0.65 0.04 5.33
C VAL A 76 -1.70 -0.85 4.69
N LEU A 77 -2.32 -1.76 5.45
CA LEU A 77 -3.37 -2.62 4.94
C LEU A 77 -4.60 -1.83 4.51
N SER A 78 -5.05 -0.88 5.33
CA SER A 78 -6.16 0.01 5.00
C SER A 78 -5.94 0.74 3.67
N CYS A 79 -4.72 1.24 3.42
CA CYS A 79 -4.35 1.84 2.14
C CYS A 79 -4.34 0.83 0.98
N LEU A 80 -3.80 -0.38 1.17
CA LEU A 80 -3.69 -1.38 0.11
C LEU A 80 -5.03 -2.04 -0.26
N THR A 81 -6.00 -2.02 0.65
CA THR A 81 -7.35 -2.55 0.44
C THR A 81 -8.41 -1.47 0.22
N CYS A 82 -8.04 -0.19 0.09
CA CYS A 82 -9.02 0.92 -0.04
C CYS A 82 -9.88 0.88 -1.31
N LEU A 83 -9.53 0.02 -2.27
CA LEU A 83 -10.28 -0.21 -3.51
C LEU A 83 -11.14 -1.49 -3.45
N ASP A 84 -11.08 -2.22 -2.33
CA ASP A 84 -11.81 -3.47 -2.18
C ASP A 84 -13.27 -3.20 -1.81
N ALA A 85 -14.19 -3.86 -2.50
CA ALA A 85 -15.63 -3.69 -2.29
C ALA A 85 -16.09 -4.12 -0.88
N ASP A 86 -15.31 -4.95 -0.21
CA ASP A 86 -15.51 -5.43 1.16
C ASP A 86 -14.68 -4.65 2.20
N SER A 87 -13.99 -3.57 1.81
CA SER A 87 -13.24 -2.76 2.76
C SER A 87 -14.16 -1.83 3.57
N GLU A 88 -14.35 -2.14 4.86
CA GLU A 88 -15.11 -1.30 5.81
C GLU A 88 -14.47 0.10 6.00
N ASP A 89 -13.21 0.27 5.62
CA ASP A 89 -12.45 1.51 5.81
C ASP A 89 -12.84 2.61 4.79
N PHE A 90 -13.18 2.21 3.56
CA PHE A 90 -13.50 3.10 2.43
C PHE A 90 -14.82 2.73 1.73
N GLU A 91 -15.70 2.03 2.44
CA GLU A 91 -17.01 1.54 2.01
C GLU A 91 -17.72 2.45 0.99
N GLU A 92 -18.01 1.86 -0.17
CA GLU A 92 -18.94 2.31 -1.22
C GLU A 92 -18.84 3.76 -1.69
N ILE A 93 -17.70 4.41 -1.49
CA ILE A 93 -17.41 5.65 -2.22
C ILE A 93 -17.01 5.26 -3.66
N GLY A 94 -18.00 4.96 -4.49
CA GLY A 94 -17.80 4.84 -5.93
C GLY A 94 -17.33 6.18 -6.49
N ASP A 95 -16.58 6.15 -7.60
CA ASP A 95 -16.17 7.37 -8.31
C ASP A 95 -17.38 8.30 -8.64
N ASP A 96 -18.59 7.71 -8.75
CA ASP A 96 -19.84 8.42 -8.97
C ASP A 96 -20.43 9.09 -7.70
N GLU A 97 -20.07 8.64 -6.49
CA GLU A 97 -20.60 9.13 -5.21
C GLU A 97 -19.74 10.23 -4.56
N ASP A 98 -18.42 10.25 -4.82
CA ASP A 98 -17.48 11.26 -4.29
C ASP A 98 -16.80 12.04 -5.41
N VAL A 99 -17.64 12.70 -6.20
CA VAL A 99 -17.25 13.52 -7.35
C VAL A 99 -16.27 14.64 -6.96
N ASP A 100 -16.34 15.15 -5.72
CA ASP A 100 -15.46 16.20 -5.21
C ASP A 100 -14.24 15.68 -4.43
N GLY A 101 -14.16 14.38 -4.16
CA GLY A 101 -13.05 13.74 -3.43
C GLY A 101 -13.02 14.05 -1.94
N VAL A 102 -14.03 14.74 -1.40
CA VAL A 102 -14.06 15.18 0.00
C VAL A 102 -14.25 14.00 0.93
N PHE A 103 -15.09 13.04 0.59
CA PHE A 103 -15.36 11.88 1.43
C PHE A 103 -14.12 10.99 1.56
N VAL A 104 -13.43 10.71 0.45
CA VAL A 104 -12.15 10.00 0.45
C VAL A 104 -11.09 10.77 1.24
N GLY A 105 -11.06 12.10 1.14
CA GLY A 105 -10.17 12.96 1.91
C GLY A 105 -10.40 12.88 3.43
N VAL A 106 -11.64 12.86 3.89
CA VAL A 106 -11.97 12.68 5.33
C VAL A 106 -11.52 11.31 5.81
N LYS A 107 -11.82 10.24 5.05
CA LYS A 107 -11.39 8.87 5.39
C LYS A 107 -9.88 8.75 5.46
N PHE A 108 -9.15 9.40 4.55
CA PHE A 108 -7.70 9.46 4.60
C PHE A 108 -7.19 10.07 5.92
N ILE A 109 -7.76 11.20 6.33
CA ILE A 109 -7.38 11.85 7.60
C ILE A 109 -7.64 10.91 8.78
N GLU A 110 -8.82 10.30 8.84
CA GLU A 110 -9.24 9.45 9.96
C GLU A 110 -8.48 8.13 10.03
N ARG A 111 -8.32 7.44 8.91
CA ARG A 111 -7.80 6.06 8.84
C ARG A 111 -6.29 5.99 8.64
N VAL A 112 -5.70 7.01 8.02
CA VAL A 112 -4.26 7.03 7.72
C VAL A 112 -3.56 8.04 8.63
N LEU A 113 -3.91 9.33 8.51
CA LEU A 113 -3.13 10.39 9.16
C LEU A 113 -3.21 10.33 10.70
N PHE A 114 -4.41 10.20 11.26
CA PHE A 114 -4.58 10.11 12.72
C PHE A 114 -3.93 8.83 13.28
N LYS A 115 -4.09 7.69 12.59
CA LYS A 115 -3.47 6.43 13.00
C LYS A 115 -1.95 6.47 12.99
N LEU A 116 -1.34 7.08 11.98
CA LEU A 116 0.11 7.27 11.97
C LEU A 116 0.57 8.17 13.12
N ASN A 117 -0.21 9.18 13.51
CA ASN A 117 0.11 10.07 14.63
C ASN A 117 -0.06 9.41 16.02
N GLU A 118 -0.77 8.28 16.10
CA GLU A 118 -0.87 7.46 17.33
C GLU A 118 0.39 6.64 17.59
N ILE A 119 1.28 6.49 16.60
CA ILE A 119 2.52 5.73 16.74
C ILE A 119 3.49 6.52 17.63
N ASN A 120 3.72 5.99 18.82
CA ASN A 120 4.66 6.52 19.80
C ASN A 120 5.78 5.52 20.06
N VAL A 121 7.00 6.01 20.27
CA VAL A 121 8.24 5.24 20.54
C VAL A 121 8.52 5.18 22.03
#